data_AF-A0A372ZWS1-F1
#
_entry.id   AF-A0A372ZWS1-F1
#
_cell.length_a   1.000
_cell.length_b   1.000
_cell.length_c   1.000
_cell.angle_alpha   90.00
_cell.angle_beta   90.00
_cell.angle_gamma   90.00
#
_symmetry.space_group_name_H-M   'P 1'
#
loop_
_entity.id
_entity.type
_entity.pdbx_description
1 polymer ?
#
loop_
_entity_poly.entity_id
_entity_poly.type
_entity_poly.pdbx_seq_one_letter_code
_entity_poly.pdbx_strand_id
1 'polypeptide(L)'
;MNLVTLARHTLSRGATPAATYALLARLGHPPLPVARAVCLALDIPHAETTRRLAECYDALLADPRPDTETDTGELLEALGVFDVPKSLTDTELAVVEHFLVAIDAMGGIRPGHHHGLQRWFTTGNLISAYLSLAAAHPLPRTGDPALYWTTLVTAGELLATTLPSDRRITYALTRCRARATHP
;
A
#
# COMPACT_ATOMS: atom_id res chain seq x y z
N MET A 1 -16.77 -18.40 -21.00
CA MET A 1 -16.28 -17.01 -21.09
C MET A 1 -15.14 -16.85 -20.09
N ASN A 2 -14.00 -16.30 -20.49
CA ASN A 2 -12.82 -16.17 -19.62
C ASN A 2 -13.02 -14.97 -18.66
N LEU A 3 -12.99 -15.21 -17.34
CA LEU A 3 -13.18 -14.18 -16.32
C LEU A 3 -12.19 -13.02 -16.45
N VAL A 4 -10.93 -13.29 -16.83
CA VAL A 4 -9.90 -12.26 -17.01
C VAL A 4 -10.26 -11.36 -18.19
N THR A 5 -10.74 -11.93 -19.29
CA THR A 5 -11.18 -11.15 -20.46
C THR A 5 -12.36 -10.25 -20.11
N LEU A 6 -13.33 -10.77 -19.34
CA LEU A 6 -14.47 -9.99 -18.88
C LEU A 6 -14.01 -8.87 -17.94
N ALA A 7 -13.16 -9.16 -16.96
CA ALA A 7 -12.61 -8.16 -16.06
C ALA A 7 -11.85 -7.06 -16.81
N ARG A 8 -10.98 -7.42 -17.77
CA ARG A 8 -10.28 -6.45 -18.64
C ARG A 8 -11.24 -5.55 -19.39
N HIS A 9 -12.31 -6.12 -19.95
CA HIS A 9 -13.34 -5.34 -20.64
C HIS A 9 -14.00 -4.33 -19.70
N THR A 10 -14.43 -4.75 -18.51
CA THR A 10 -15.08 -3.87 -17.53
C THR A 10 -14.16 -2.75 -17.05
N LEU A 11 -12.90 -3.07 -16.72
CA LEU A 11 -11.88 -2.10 -16.32
C LEU A 11 -11.59 -1.09 -17.44
N SER A 12 -11.51 -1.55 -18.70
CA SER A 12 -11.29 -0.65 -19.87
C SER A 12 -12.42 0.37 -20.07
N ARG A 13 -13.61 0.12 -19.50
CA ARG A 13 -14.75 1.03 -19.52
C ARG A 13 -14.79 1.98 -18.32
N GLY A 14 -13.74 1.97 -17.49
CA GLY A 14 -13.58 2.88 -16.35
C GLY A 14 -14.20 2.41 -15.04
N ALA A 15 -14.65 1.15 -14.96
CA ALA A 15 -15.08 0.59 -13.67
C ALA A 15 -13.88 0.45 -12.73
N THR A 16 -14.09 0.66 -11.43
CA THR A 16 -13.07 0.36 -10.43
C THR A 16 -12.83 -1.14 -10.31
N PRO A 17 -11.70 -1.58 -9.74
CA PRO A 17 -11.46 -2.99 -9.44
C PRO A 17 -12.55 -3.59 -8.53
N ALA A 18 -12.97 -2.89 -7.47
CA ALA A 18 -14.07 -3.34 -6.61
C ALA A 18 -15.39 -3.51 -7.37
N ALA A 19 -15.76 -2.51 -8.20
CA ALA A 19 -16.98 -2.58 -9.01
C ALA A 19 -16.91 -3.72 -10.05
N THR A 20 -15.73 -3.95 -10.62
CA THR A 20 -15.51 -5.07 -11.55
C THR A 20 -15.66 -6.41 -10.83
N TYR A 21 -15.04 -6.57 -9.65
CA TYR A 21 -15.24 -7.76 -8.82
C TYR A 21 -16.73 -7.99 -8.54
N ALA A 22 -17.44 -6.97 -8.06
CA ALA A 22 -18.84 -7.07 -7.69
C ALA A 22 -19.72 -7.48 -8.88
N LEU A 23 -19.50 -6.88 -10.04
CA LEU A 23 -20.21 -7.23 -11.27
C LEU A 23 -20.01 -8.70 -11.64
N LEU A 24 -18.76 -9.17 -11.64
CA LEU A 24 -18.42 -10.54 -12.00
C LEU A 24 -18.97 -11.56 -11.00
N ALA A 25 -18.92 -11.26 -9.71
CA ALA A 25 -19.46 -12.13 -8.66
C ALA A 25 -21.00 -12.26 -8.78
N ARG A 26 -21.72 -11.16 -9.07
CA ARG A 26 -23.17 -11.16 -9.31
C ARG A 26 -23.62 -12.02 -10.49
N LEU A 27 -22.72 -12.35 -11.43
CA LEU A 27 -23.00 -13.30 -12.50
C LEU A 27 -22.98 -14.77 -12.04
N GLY A 28 -22.85 -15.02 -10.73
CA GLY A 28 -22.85 -16.36 -10.13
C GLY A 28 -21.49 -17.05 -10.17
N HIS A 29 -20.41 -16.30 -10.38
CA HIS A 29 -19.06 -16.84 -10.38
C HIS A 29 -18.46 -16.94 -8.97
N PRO A 30 -17.67 -17.98 -8.64
CA PRO A 30 -17.10 -18.11 -7.31
C PRO A 30 -16.15 -16.93 -6.94
N PRO A 31 -16.19 -16.42 -5.69
CA PRO A 31 -15.45 -15.22 -5.26
C PRO A 31 -13.96 -15.23 -5.54
N LEU A 32 -13.25 -16.30 -5.12
CA LEU A 32 -11.80 -16.39 -5.25
C LEU A 32 -11.33 -16.34 -6.72
N PRO A 33 -11.89 -17.15 -7.65
CA PRO A 33 -11.64 -17.00 -9.08
C PRO A 33 -11.92 -15.61 -9.65
N VAL A 34 -12.99 -14.94 -9.19
CA VAL A 34 -13.32 -13.58 -9.63
C VAL A 34 -12.26 -12.58 -9.16
N ALA A 35 -11.91 -12.56 -7.87
CA ALA A 35 -10.90 -11.67 -7.33
C ALA A 35 -9.54 -11.89 -8.01
N ARG A 36 -9.16 -13.15 -8.25
CA ARG A 36 -7.95 -13.49 -9.02
C ARG A 36 -8.02 -12.96 -10.45
N ALA A 37 -9.17 -13.10 -11.11
CA ALA A 37 -9.32 -12.62 -12.48
C ALA A 37 -9.18 -11.09 -12.58
N VAL A 38 -9.70 -10.34 -11.61
CA VAL A 38 -9.50 -8.89 -11.53
C VAL A 38 -8.02 -8.53 -11.34
N CYS A 39 -7.32 -9.21 -10.44
CA CYS A 39 -5.87 -8.99 -10.24
C CYS A 39 -5.07 -9.23 -11.52
N LEU A 40 -5.32 -10.35 -12.20
CA LEU A 40 -4.66 -10.68 -13.46
C LEU A 40 -5.04 -9.72 -14.60
N ALA A 41 -6.25 -9.16 -14.58
CA ALA A 41 -6.68 -8.16 -15.55
C ALA A 41 -5.96 -6.82 -15.37
N LEU A 42 -5.52 -6.52 -14.14
CA LEU A 42 -4.68 -5.38 -13.77
C LEU A 42 -3.17 -5.68 -13.95
N ASP A 43 -2.83 -6.82 -14.55
CA ASP A 43 -1.48 -7.32 -14.75
C ASP A 43 -0.65 -7.46 -13.44
N ILE A 44 -1.33 -7.69 -12.31
CA ILE A 44 -0.67 -8.03 -11.05
C ILE A 44 -0.05 -9.43 -11.18
N PRO A 45 1.23 -9.63 -10.81
CA PRO A 45 1.89 -10.92 -10.90
C PRO A 45 1.12 -12.03 -10.17
N HIS A 46 1.14 -13.24 -10.74
CA HIS A 46 0.38 -14.38 -10.19
C HIS A 46 0.81 -14.71 -8.75
N ALA A 47 2.12 -14.76 -8.47
CA ALA A 47 2.62 -15.06 -7.13
C ALA A 47 2.11 -14.06 -6.08
N GLU A 48 2.10 -12.77 -6.43
CA GLU A 48 1.61 -11.71 -5.55
C GLU A 48 0.09 -11.79 -5.37
N THR A 49 -0.64 -12.05 -6.45
CA THR A 49 -2.09 -12.29 -6.42
C THR A 49 -2.43 -13.45 -5.48
N THR A 50 -1.70 -14.57 -5.58
CA THR A 50 -1.90 -15.74 -4.72
C THR A 50 -1.65 -15.40 -3.25
N ARG A 51 -0.54 -14.69 -2.94
CA ARG A 51 -0.20 -14.30 -1.58
C ARG A 51 -1.28 -13.42 -0.95
N ARG A 52 -1.70 -12.35 -1.62
CA ARG A 52 -2.72 -11.41 -1.10
C ARG A 52 -4.08 -12.06 -0.89
N LEU A 53 -4.50 -12.90 -1.84
CA LEU A 53 -5.78 -13.59 -1.73
C LEU A 53 -5.77 -14.63 -0.61
N ALA A 54 -4.63 -15.28 -0.33
CA ALA A 54 -4.51 -16.19 0.79
C ALA A 54 -4.68 -15.46 2.14
N GLU A 55 -4.15 -14.25 2.27
CA GLU A 55 -4.23 -13.44 3.51
C GLU A 55 -5.67 -13.01 3.86
N CYS A 56 -6.54 -12.83 2.87
CA CYS A 56 -7.92 -12.41 3.09
C CYS A 56 -8.97 -13.51 2.82
N TYR A 57 -8.55 -14.73 2.47
CA TYR A 57 -9.45 -15.77 1.98
C TYR A 57 -10.54 -16.13 2.99
N ASP A 58 -10.14 -16.53 4.21
CA ASP A 58 -11.09 -16.96 5.24
C ASP A 58 -12.02 -15.83 5.68
N ALA A 59 -11.52 -14.60 5.69
CA ALA A 59 -12.27 -13.43 6.14
C ALA A 59 -13.32 -12.94 5.13
N LEU A 60 -13.06 -13.06 3.82
CA LEU A 60 -13.86 -12.39 2.79
C LEU A 60 -14.37 -13.29 1.66
N LEU A 61 -13.72 -14.44 1.40
CA LEU A 61 -13.94 -15.21 0.17
C LEU A 61 -14.44 -16.65 0.42
N ALA A 62 -14.21 -17.21 1.61
CA ALA A 62 -14.55 -18.59 1.94
C ALA A 62 -16.07 -18.84 2.06
N ASP A 63 -16.82 -17.88 2.61
CA ASP A 63 -18.27 -17.97 2.81
C ASP A 63 -18.97 -16.71 2.26
N PRO A 64 -19.18 -16.62 0.94
CA PRO A 64 -19.81 -15.46 0.33
C PRO A 64 -21.27 -15.38 0.72
N ARG A 65 -21.68 -14.20 1.19
CA ARG A 65 -23.09 -13.92 1.47
C ARG A 65 -23.78 -13.39 0.20
N PRO A 66 -25.04 -13.76 -0.05
CA PRO A 66 -25.82 -13.14 -1.11
C PRO A 66 -25.89 -11.62 -0.92
N ASP A 67 -25.87 -10.88 -2.03
CA ASP A 67 -26.03 -9.41 -2.09
C ASP A 67 -24.91 -8.60 -1.40
N THR A 68 -23.79 -9.21 -1.02
CA THR A 68 -22.62 -8.52 -0.41
C THR A 68 -21.46 -8.31 -1.38
N GLU A 69 -21.66 -8.51 -2.69
CA GLU A 69 -20.55 -8.50 -3.65
C GLU A 69 -19.89 -7.12 -3.76
N THR A 70 -20.67 -6.05 -3.62
CA THR A 70 -20.18 -4.67 -3.60
C THR A 70 -19.28 -4.44 -2.39
N ASP A 71 -19.79 -4.70 -1.19
CA ASP A 71 -19.04 -4.53 0.07
C ASP A 71 -17.78 -5.40 0.09
N THR A 72 -17.87 -6.64 -0.40
CA THR A 72 -16.72 -7.53 -0.51
C THR A 72 -15.66 -6.97 -1.46
N GLY A 73 -16.08 -6.46 -2.63
CA GLY A 73 -15.19 -5.79 -3.58
C GLY A 73 -14.48 -4.58 -2.96
N GLU A 74 -15.21 -3.74 -2.22
CA GLU A 74 -14.67 -2.58 -1.53
C GLU A 74 -13.67 -2.98 -0.43
N LEU A 75 -13.97 -4.03 0.34
CA LEU A 75 -13.07 -4.56 1.36
C LEU A 75 -11.78 -5.11 0.74
N LEU A 76 -11.87 -5.86 -0.37
CA LEU A 76 -10.69 -6.34 -1.11
C LEU A 76 -9.83 -5.15 -1.61
N GLU A 77 -10.46 -4.09 -2.11
CA GLU A 77 -9.77 -2.88 -2.55
C GLU A 77 -9.12 -2.12 -1.38
N ALA A 78 -9.81 -2.01 -0.24
CA ALA A 78 -9.27 -1.40 0.97
C ALA A 78 -8.07 -2.17 1.55
N LEU A 79 -8.10 -3.50 1.44
CA LEU A 79 -6.99 -4.38 1.79
C LEU A 79 -5.84 -4.35 0.76
N GLY A 80 -5.99 -3.62 -0.35
CA GLY A 80 -4.96 -3.49 -1.37
C GLY A 80 -4.79 -4.74 -2.24
N VAL A 81 -5.77 -5.64 -2.26
CA VAL A 81 -5.73 -6.85 -3.12
C VAL A 81 -5.53 -6.45 -4.58
N PHE A 82 -6.15 -5.34 -5.01
CA PHE A 82 -6.10 -4.84 -6.38
C PHE A 82 -5.03 -3.76 -6.62
N ASP A 83 -4.15 -3.47 -5.66
CA ASP A 83 -3.09 -2.48 -5.87
C ASP A 83 -2.04 -3.00 -6.86
N VAL A 84 -1.84 -2.29 -7.97
CA VAL A 84 -0.82 -2.67 -8.95
C VAL A 84 0.57 -2.38 -8.38
N PRO A 85 1.43 -3.41 -8.19
CA PRO A 85 2.78 -3.20 -7.71
C PRO A 85 3.57 -2.34 -8.70
N LYS A 86 4.26 -1.32 -8.19
CA LYS A 86 5.23 -0.55 -8.97
C LYS A 86 6.60 -1.21 -8.85
N SER A 87 7.29 -1.39 -9.97
CA SER A 87 8.74 -1.65 -9.94
C SER A 87 9.46 -0.40 -9.44
N LEU A 88 10.02 -0.49 -8.23
CA LEU A 88 10.78 0.60 -7.63
C LEU A 88 12.18 0.65 -8.26
N THR A 89 12.68 1.87 -8.46
CA THR A 89 14.08 2.11 -8.82
C THR A 89 15.02 1.85 -7.63
N ASP A 90 16.32 1.70 -7.86
CA ASP A 90 17.31 1.49 -6.79
C ASP A 90 17.24 2.60 -5.72
N THR A 91 17.05 3.86 -6.13
CA THR A 91 16.89 4.98 -5.19
C THR A 91 15.59 4.86 -4.38
N GLU A 92 14.50 4.43 -5.00
CA GLU A 92 13.22 4.22 -4.31
C GLU A 92 13.28 3.04 -3.33
N LEU A 93 14.00 1.97 -3.69
CA LEU A 93 14.28 0.85 -2.79
C LEU A 93 15.08 1.31 -1.57
N ALA A 94 16.15 2.08 -1.78
CA ALA A 94 16.94 2.64 -0.67
C ALA A 94 16.09 3.54 0.25
N VAL A 95 15.17 4.32 -0.31
CA VAL A 95 14.20 5.10 0.49
C VAL A 95 13.28 4.19 1.31
N VAL A 96 12.77 3.10 0.73
CA VAL A 96 11.94 2.12 1.46
C VAL A 96 12.74 1.44 2.57
N GLU A 97 13.99 1.06 2.34
CA GLU A 97 14.87 0.50 3.37
C GLU A 97 15.01 1.44 4.57
N HIS A 98 15.23 2.74 4.32
CA HIS A 98 15.24 3.74 5.39
C HIS A 98 13.87 3.86 6.08
N PHE A 99 12.75 3.77 5.36
CA PHE A 99 11.44 3.77 6.02
C PHE A 99 11.25 2.56 6.94
N LEU A 100 11.69 1.38 6.55
CA LEU A 100 11.60 0.17 7.38
C LEU A 100 12.43 0.34 8.67
N VAL A 101 13.66 0.84 8.56
CA VAL A 101 14.50 1.16 9.72
C VAL A 101 13.84 2.20 10.63
N ALA A 102 13.21 3.23 10.06
CA ALA A 102 12.46 4.21 10.84
C ALA A 102 11.23 3.59 11.52
N ILE A 103 10.50 2.69 10.86
CA ILE A 103 9.35 1.98 11.47
C ILE A 103 9.80 1.15 12.68
N ASP A 104 10.93 0.45 12.57
CA ASP A 104 11.50 -0.32 13.69
C ASP A 104 11.92 0.61 14.84
N ALA A 105 12.59 1.72 14.53
CA ALA A 105 12.98 2.74 15.51
C ALA A 105 11.78 3.46 16.15
N MET A 106 10.58 3.39 15.58
CA MET A 106 9.37 4.00 16.14
C MET A 106 8.96 3.35 17.47
N GLY A 107 9.35 2.09 17.72
CA GLY A 107 9.05 1.36 18.95
C GLY A 107 7.64 0.79 19.04
N GLY A 108 6.87 0.87 17.93
CA GLY A 108 5.53 0.31 17.79
C GLY A 108 4.68 1.10 16.80
N ILE A 109 3.96 0.39 15.92
CA ILE A 109 3.06 0.98 14.91
C ILE A 109 1.66 0.40 15.00
N ARG A 110 0.63 1.24 14.82
CA ARG A 110 -0.76 0.78 14.80
C ARG A 110 -1.00 -0.08 13.55
N PRO A 111 -1.74 -1.20 13.62
CA PRO A 111 -1.97 -2.09 12.47
C PRO A 111 -2.48 -1.38 11.22
N GLY A 112 -3.44 -0.45 11.35
CA GLY A 112 -3.96 0.30 10.21
C GLY A 112 -2.93 1.26 9.59
N HIS A 113 -2.01 1.82 10.39
CA HIS A 113 -0.93 2.66 9.88
C HIS A 113 0.13 1.82 9.15
N HIS A 114 0.47 0.65 9.71
CA HIS A 114 1.35 -0.32 9.06
C HIS A 114 0.79 -0.76 7.69
N HIS A 115 -0.51 -1.11 7.64
CA HIS A 115 -1.19 -1.47 6.39
C HIS A 115 -1.10 -0.36 5.34
N GLY A 116 -1.36 0.90 5.74
CA GLY A 116 -1.24 2.05 4.85
C GLY A 116 0.18 2.25 4.29
N LEU A 117 1.21 2.08 5.13
CA LEU A 117 2.61 2.18 4.70
C LEU A 117 2.98 1.07 3.72
N GLN A 118 2.62 -0.17 4.00
CA GLN A 118 2.88 -1.31 3.12
C GLN A 118 2.23 -1.12 1.73
N ARG A 119 1.00 -0.58 1.70
CA ARG A 119 0.31 -0.22 0.46
C ARG A 119 1.06 0.87 -0.31
N TRP A 120 1.55 1.91 0.36
CA TRP A 120 2.34 2.95 -0.30
C TRP A 120 3.69 2.45 -0.80
N PHE A 121 4.34 1.52 -0.12
CA PHE A 121 5.58 0.90 -0.62
C PHE A 121 5.30 0.08 -1.88
N THR A 122 4.24 -0.72 -1.85
CA THR A 122 3.79 -1.55 -2.99
C THR A 122 3.50 -0.71 -4.23
N THR A 123 2.81 0.41 -4.05
CA THR A 123 2.38 1.30 -5.16
C THR A 123 3.42 2.37 -5.51
N GLY A 124 4.52 2.45 -4.75
CA GLY A 124 5.56 3.48 -4.92
C GLY A 124 5.13 4.89 -4.54
N ASN A 125 4.09 5.05 -3.71
CA ASN A 125 3.69 6.35 -3.17
C ASN A 125 4.55 6.77 -1.97
N LEU A 126 5.85 6.90 -2.21
CA LEU A 126 6.85 7.14 -1.17
C LEU A 126 6.74 8.52 -0.52
N ILE A 127 6.17 9.51 -1.23
CA ILE A 127 5.90 10.84 -0.67
C ILE A 127 4.86 10.73 0.45
N SER A 128 3.73 10.05 0.20
CA SER A 128 2.71 9.87 1.24
C SER A 128 3.25 9.11 2.45
N ALA A 129 4.04 8.06 2.22
CA ALA A 129 4.71 7.35 3.29
C ALA A 129 5.65 8.25 4.10
N TYR A 130 6.50 9.03 3.42
CA TYR A 130 7.42 9.95 4.07
C TYR A 130 6.69 10.98 4.94
N LEU A 131 5.67 11.64 4.38
CA LEU A 131 4.91 12.66 5.10
C LEU A 131 4.16 12.07 6.31
N SER A 132 3.65 10.85 6.18
CA SER A 132 2.99 10.13 7.26
C SER A 132 3.96 9.82 8.41
N LEU A 133 5.15 9.29 8.09
CA LEU A 133 6.20 9.02 9.07
C LEU A 133 6.75 10.31 9.70
N ALA A 134 7.00 11.35 8.92
CA ALA A 134 7.48 12.64 9.42
C ALA A 134 6.48 13.34 10.37
N ALA A 135 5.19 13.03 10.25
CA ALA A 135 4.15 13.52 11.15
C ALA A 135 4.02 12.68 12.44
N ALA A 136 4.36 11.39 12.39
CA ALA A 136 4.35 10.48 13.54
C ALA A 136 5.50 10.78 14.52
N HIS A 137 5.43 10.23 15.73
CA HIS A 137 6.51 10.33 16.71
C HIS A 137 6.86 8.94 17.24
N PRO A 138 8.14 8.66 17.46
CA PRO A 138 8.56 7.44 18.13
C PRO A 138 7.98 7.39 19.55
N LEU A 139 7.67 6.18 20.02
CA LEU A 139 7.08 5.98 21.34
C LEU A 139 8.10 6.35 22.44
N PRO A 140 7.72 7.13 23.46
CA PRO A 140 8.68 7.66 24.44
C PRO A 140 9.47 6.61 25.24
N ARG A 141 8.95 5.37 25.36
CA ARG A 141 9.56 4.32 26.19
C ARG A 141 10.23 3.20 25.41
N THR A 142 9.79 2.98 24.17
CA THR A 142 10.19 1.81 23.37
C THR A 142 10.80 2.18 22.02
N GLY A 143 10.66 3.44 21.60
CA GLY A 143 11.28 3.95 20.39
C GLY A 143 12.71 4.44 20.62
N ASP A 144 13.44 4.59 19.53
CA ASP A 144 14.71 5.28 19.44
C ASP A 144 14.52 6.56 18.62
N PRO A 145 14.28 7.72 19.26
CA PRO A 145 14.06 8.96 18.55
C PRO A 145 15.24 9.43 17.71
N ALA A 146 16.47 9.18 18.17
CA ALA A 146 17.67 9.60 17.45
C ALA A 146 17.79 8.82 16.14
N LEU A 147 17.65 7.50 16.19
CA LEU A 147 17.67 6.66 14.99
C LEU A 147 16.49 6.99 14.07
N TYR A 148 15.28 7.17 14.64
CA TYR A 148 14.07 7.50 13.88
C TYR A 148 14.25 8.77 13.05
N TRP A 149 14.62 9.89 13.69
CA TRP A 149 14.73 11.17 13.01
C TRP A 149 15.89 11.21 12.03
N THR A 150 17.04 10.65 12.39
CA THR A 150 18.21 10.61 11.50
C THR A 150 17.92 9.81 10.23
N THR A 151 17.24 8.67 10.37
CA THR A 151 16.85 7.84 9.22
C THR A 151 15.86 8.56 8.31
N LEU A 152 14.88 9.28 8.88
CA LEU A 152 13.94 10.09 8.08
C LEU A 152 14.59 11.31 7.42
N VAL A 153 15.68 11.85 7.97
CA VAL A 153 16.47 12.88 7.29
C VAL A 153 17.12 12.29 6.03
N THR A 154 17.81 11.15 6.15
CA THR A 154 18.44 10.48 5.00
C THR A 154 17.43 10.12 3.91
N ALA A 155 16.28 9.53 4.29
CA ALA A 155 15.21 9.21 3.34
C ALA A 155 14.65 10.46 2.64
N GLY A 156 14.45 11.55 3.38
CA GLY A 156 13.95 12.81 2.84
C GLY A 156 14.95 13.49 1.90
N GLU A 157 16.25 13.36 2.16
CA GLU A 157 17.31 13.85 1.28
C GLU A 157 17.35 13.07 -0.03
N LEU A 158 17.29 11.74 0.03
CA LEU A 158 17.18 10.90 -1.17
C LEU A 158 15.94 11.29 -1.99
N LEU A 159 14.78 11.43 -1.36
CA LEU A 159 13.55 11.85 -2.05
C LEU A 159 13.65 13.25 -2.68
N ALA A 160 14.34 14.18 -2.01
CA ALA A 160 14.57 15.52 -2.55
C ALA A 160 15.48 15.50 -3.79
N THR A 161 16.36 14.51 -3.96
CA THR A 161 17.13 14.37 -5.20
C THR A 161 16.26 13.93 -6.38
N THR A 162 15.28 13.05 -6.13
CA THR A 162 14.37 12.52 -7.16
C THR A 162 13.27 13.53 -7.53
N LEU A 163 12.85 14.36 -6.56
CA LEU A 163 11.74 15.31 -6.69
C LEU A 163 12.12 16.69 -6.11
N PRO A 164 13.08 17.40 -6.72
CA PRO A 164 13.71 18.59 -6.13
C PRO A 164 12.77 19.79 -5.90
N SER A 165 11.61 19.83 -6.56
CA SER A 165 10.64 20.92 -6.43
C SER A 165 9.45 20.63 -5.51
N ASP A 166 9.38 19.44 -4.87
CA ASP A 166 8.26 19.13 -3.97
C ASP A 166 8.43 19.82 -2.59
N ARG A 167 7.72 20.94 -2.43
CA ARG A 167 7.73 21.75 -1.19
C ARG A 167 7.30 20.97 0.05
N ARG A 168 6.47 19.92 -0.09
CA ARG A 168 6.02 19.11 1.05
C ARG A 168 7.19 18.33 1.63
N ILE A 169 8.04 17.77 0.76
CA ILE A 169 9.26 17.06 1.16
C ILE A 169 10.22 18.03 1.82
N THR A 170 10.44 19.21 1.24
CA THR A 170 11.33 20.24 1.84
C THR A 170 10.89 20.63 3.25
N TYR A 171 9.59 20.86 3.46
CA TYR A 171 9.05 21.22 4.77
C TYR A 171 9.18 20.08 5.79
N ALA A 172 8.81 18.86 5.39
CA ALA A 172 8.94 17.68 6.25
C ALA A 172 10.40 17.40 6.61
N LEU A 173 11.33 17.51 5.65
CA LEU A 173 12.77 17.33 5.88
C LEU A 173 13.32 18.37 6.86
N THR A 174 12.92 19.63 6.72
CA THR A 174 13.30 20.70 7.67
C THR A 174 12.86 20.35 9.09
N ARG A 175 11.62 19.85 9.24
CA ARG A 175 11.09 19.41 10.54
C ARG A 175 11.85 18.19 11.09
N CYS A 176 12.15 17.20 10.25
CA CYS A 176 12.93 16.02 10.64
C CYS A 176 14.33 16.42 11.12
N ARG A 177 15.02 17.33 10.42
CA ARG A 177 16.33 17.85 10.83
C ARG A 177 16.30 18.54 12.18
N ALA A 178 15.31 19.40 12.41
CA ALA A 178 15.14 20.08 13.71
C ALA A 178 14.88 19.11 14.88
N ARG A 179 14.24 17.96 14.59
CA ARG A 179 14.01 16.89 15.58
C ARG A 179 15.22 16.02 15.79
N ALA A 180 16.01 15.76 14.75
CA ALA A 180 17.26 15.01 14.88
C ALA A 180 18.29 15.76 15.76
N THR A 181 18.24 17.09 15.81
CA THR A 181 19.09 17.90 16.70
C THR A 181 18.59 17.95 18.15
N HIS A 182 17.32 17.62 18.39
CA HIS A 182 16.69 17.56 19.71
C HIS A 182 15.86 16.27 19.84
N PRO A 183 16.50 15.09 19.79
CA PRO A 183 15.82 13.80 19.69
C PRO A 183 14.99 13.46 20.94
#